data_AF-A0A1V4XI68-F1
#
_entry.id   AF-A0A1V4XI68-F1
#
_cell.length_a   1.000
_cell.length_b   1.000
_cell.length_c   1.000
_cell.angle_alpha   90.00
_cell.angle_beta   90.00
_cell.angle_gamma   90.00
#
_symmetry.space_group_name_H-M   'P 1'
#
loop_
_entity.id
_entity.type
_entity.pdbx_description
1 polymer ?
#
loop_
_entity_poly.entity_id
_entity_poly.type
_entity_poly.pdbx_seq_one_letter_code
_entity_poly.pdbx_strand_id
1 'polypeptide(L)' 'MRIEKAMRTTGHTRKEAEDFVLKMQKDRRSFVRQYFQRDVTDPLDYDMVLNTENLSIDAAVLIIQTAFKAKFQGM' A
#
# COMPACT_ATOMS: atom_id res chain seq x y z
N MET A 1 0.67 -13.11 3.24
CA MET A 1 -0.13 -12.31 2.27
C MET A 1 0.64 -11.68 1.10
N ARG A 2 1.58 -10.73 1.33
CA ARG A 2 2.15 -9.90 0.23
C ARG A 2 3.03 -10.68 -0.76
N ILE A 3 3.88 -11.57 -0.26
CA ILE A 3 4.73 -12.46 -1.08
C ILE A 3 3.86 -13.46 -1.85
N GLU A 4 2.91 -14.10 -1.17
CA GLU A 4 1.98 -15.07 -1.79
C GLU A 4 1.13 -14.41 -2.89
N LYS A 5 0.67 -13.17 -2.67
CA LYS A 5 -0.02 -12.40 -3.70
C LYS A 5 0.89 -12.15 -4.89
N ALA A 6 2.13 -11.72 -4.66
CA ALA A 6 3.11 -11.52 -5.72
C ALA A 6 3.37 -12.81 -6.52
N MET A 7 3.58 -13.94 -5.85
CA MET A 7 3.73 -15.26 -6.49
C MET A 7 2.53 -15.56 -7.40
N ARG A 8 1.29 -15.41 -6.90
CA ARG A 8 0.07 -15.68 -7.69
C ARG A 8 -0.06 -14.76 -8.90
N THR A 9 0.28 -13.48 -8.78
CA THR A 9 0.12 -12.51 -9.87
C THR A 9 1.23 -12.56 -10.91
N THR A 10 2.41 -13.07 -10.56
CA THR A 10 3.60 -13.01 -11.42
C THR A 10 4.12 -14.37 -11.87
N GLY A 11 3.65 -15.46 -11.26
CA GLY A 11 4.12 -16.82 -11.55
C GLY A 11 5.48 -17.17 -10.93
N HIS A 12 6.08 -16.25 -10.18
CA HIS A 12 7.39 -16.43 -9.55
C HIS A 12 7.39 -17.48 -8.43
N THR A 13 8.57 -18.08 -8.20
CA THR A 13 8.88 -18.79 -6.97
C THR A 13 8.82 -17.85 -5.76
N ARG A 14 8.80 -18.41 -4.55
CA ARG A 14 8.78 -17.61 -3.32
C ARG A 14 9.94 -16.62 -3.23
N LYS A 15 11.17 -17.09 -3.53
CA LYS A 15 12.38 -16.27 -3.46
C LYS A 15 12.32 -15.12 -4.48
N GLU A 16 11.96 -15.42 -5.72
CA GLU A 16 11.80 -14.40 -6.76
C GLU A 16 10.70 -13.39 -6.40
N ALA A 17 9.61 -13.83 -5.79
CA ALA A 17 8.54 -12.95 -5.31
C ALA A 17 9.00 -12.06 -4.13
N GLU A 18 9.82 -12.58 -3.22
CA GLU A 18 10.47 -11.80 -2.15
C GLU A 18 11.38 -10.71 -2.73
N ASP A 19 12.27 -11.09 -3.65
CA ASP A 19 13.17 -10.17 -4.35
C ASP A 19 12.40 -9.10 -5.14
N PHE A 20 11.33 -9.51 -5.83
CA PHE A 20 10.42 -8.62 -6.55
C PHE A 20 9.76 -7.60 -5.61
N VAL A 21 9.23 -8.05 -4.48
CA VAL A 21 8.60 -7.15 -3.50
C VAL A 21 9.61 -6.17 -2.91
N LEU A 22 10.82 -6.63 -2.58
CA LEU A 22 11.89 -5.79 -2.05
C LEU A 22 12.32 -4.72 -3.05
N LYS A 23 12.53 -5.11 -4.32
CA LYS A 23 12.86 -4.20 -5.41
C LYS A 23 11.77 -3.15 -5.61
N MET A 24 10.51 -3.56 -5.77
CA MET A 24 9.38 -2.66 -5.91
C MET A 24 9.26 -1.66 -4.75
N GLN A 25 9.48 -2.11 -3.51
CA GLN A 25 9.46 -1.21 -2.35
C GLN A 25 10.63 -0.22 -2.35
N LYS A 26 11.83 -0.65 -2.73
CA LYS A 26 13.01 0.21 -2.83
C LYS A 26 12.81 1.27 -3.92
N ASP A 27 12.30 0.87 -5.08
CA ASP A 27 12.07 1.75 -6.21
C ASP A 27 11.01 2.81 -5.85
N ARG A 28 9.91 2.39 -5.19
CA ARG A 28 8.87 3.31 -4.69
C ARG A 28 9.44 4.32 -3.68
N ARG A 29 10.23 3.86 -2.70
CA ARG A 29 10.89 4.75 -1.71
C ARG A 29 11.82 5.75 -2.38
N SER A 30 12.58 5.30 -3.37
CA SER A 30 13.56 6.14 -4.07
C SER A 30 12.86 7.21 -4.91
N PHE A 31 11.80 6.82 -5.63
CA PHE A 31 10.96 7.75 -6.39
C PHE A 31 10.33 8.83 -5.50
N VAL A 32 9.65 8.45 -4.42
CA VAL A 32 8.99 9.41 -3.52
C VAL A 32 10.00 10.39 -2.91
N ARG A 33 11.15 9.89 -2.44
CA ARG A 33 12.20 10.74 -1.89
C ARG A 33 12.79 11.68 -2.95
N GLN A 34 13.11 11.18 -4.15
CA GLN A 34 13.75 11.97 -5.19
C GLN A 34 12.86 13.12 -5.68
N TYR A 35 11.57 12.86 -5.88
CA TYR A 35 10.67 13.83 -6.53
C TYR A 35 9.84 14.66 -5.56
N PHE A 36 9.53 14.13 -4.36
CA PHE A 36 8.66 14.80 -3.39
C PHE A 36 9.37 15.18 -2.11
N GLN A 37 10.63 14.75 -1.90
CA GLN A 37 11.38 14.99 -0.67
C GLN A 37 10.59 14.56 0.58
N ARG A 38 9.87 13.43 0.46
CA ARG A 38 9.05 12.80 1.50
C ARG A 38 9.51 11.37 1.79
N ASP A 39 9.15 10.86 2.96
CA ASP A 39 9.24 9.44 3.28
C ASP A 39 7.88 8.78 3.01
N VAL A 40 7.83 7.83 2.08
CA VAL A 40 6.59 7.08 1.75
C VAL A 40 6.02 6.26 2.93
N THR A 41 6.76 6.17 4.04
CA THR A 41 6.33 5.49 5.26
C THR A 41 5.87 6.44 6.36
N ASP A 42 5.98 7.76 6.16
CA ASP A 42 5.48 8.75 7.11
C ASP A 42 3.94 8.69 7.14
N PRO A 43 3.31 8.31 8.28
CA PRO A 43 1.87 8.24 8.37
C PRO A 43 1.20 9.62 8.27
N LEU A 44 1.92 10.71 8.53
CA LEU A 44 1.36 12.08 8.47
C LEU A 44 1.14 12.56 7.03
N ASP A 45 1.76 11.93 6.05
CA ASP A 45 1.54 12.21 4.63
C ASP A 45 0.23 11.56 4.08
N TYR A 46 -0.54 10.87 4.94
CA TYR A 46 -1.77 10.19 4.57
C TYR A 46 -2.91 10.53 5.55
N ASP A 47 -4.15 10.60 5.05
CA ASP A 47 -5.33 10.67 5.94
C ASP A 47 -5.53 9.38 6.74
N MET A 48 -5.10 8.23 6.18
CA MET A 48 -5.32 6.91 6.76
C MET A 48 -4.35 5.86 6.18
N VAL A 49 -3.89 4.95 7.04
CA VAL A 49 -3.13 3.75 6.67
C VAL A 49 -3.88 2.50 7.15
N LEU A 50 -4.08 1.52 6.28
CA LEU A 50 -4.83 0.29 6.57
C LEU A 50 -3.96 -0.96 6.46
N ASN A 51 -4.00 -1.83 7.48
CA ASN A 51 -3.37 -3.15 7.42
C ASN A 51 -4.34 -4.19 6.83
N THR A 52 -4.11 -4.55 5.57
CA THR A 52 -4.92 -5.54 4.84
C THR A 52 -4.54 -6.99 5.12
N GLU A 53 -3.57 -7.26 5.98
CA GLU A 53 -3.32 -8.62 6.49
C GLU A 53 -4.43 -9.07 7.46
N ASN A 54 -4.96 -8.14 8.25
CA ASN A 54 -6.01 -8.40 9.24
C ASN A 54 -7.39 -7.86 8.82
N LEU A 55 -7.48 -7.17 7.69
CA LEU A 55 -8.71 -6.63 7.14
C LEU A 55 -8.99 -7.25 5.78
N SER A 56 -10.21 -7.73 5.57
CA SER A 56 -10.66 -8.11 4.23
C SER A 56 -10.67 -6.88 3.31
N ILE A 57 -10.57 -7.12 2.00
CA ILE A 57 -10.65 -6.05 1.00
C ILE A 57 -11.98 -5.31 1.11
N ASP A 58 -13.10 -6.02 1.31
CA ASP A 58 -14.43 -5.41 1.44
C ASP A 58 -14.52 -4.50 2.67
N ALA A 59 -13.95 -4.92 3.81
CA ALA A 59 -13.88 -4.09 5.01
C ALA A 59 -13.01 -2.84 4.77
N ALA A 60 -11.86 -2.98 4.12
CA ALA A 60 -11.01 -1.84 3.78
C ALA A 60 -11.73 -0.83 2.86
N VAL A 61 -12.48 -1.32 1.85
CA VAL A 61 -13.29 -0.47 0.96
C VAL A 61 -14.33 0.32 1.76
N LEU A 62 -15.08 -0.35 2.65
CA LEU A 62 -16.10 0.30 3.47
C LEU A 62 -15.51 1.40 4.37
N ILE A 63 -14.36 1.14 4.98
CA ILE A 63 -13.65 2.11 5.83
C ILE A 63 -13.24 3.33 5.01
N ILE A 64 -12.64 3.12 3.84
CA ILE A 64 -12.22 4.21 2.94
C ILE A 64 -13.42 5.05 2.49
N GLN A 65 -14.53 4.42 2.11
CA GLN A 65 -15.75 5.13 1.70
C GLN A 65 -16.32 5.98 2.83
N THR A 66 -16.30 5.47 4.06
CA THR A 66 -16.76 6.21 5.25
C THR A 66 -15.88 7.41 5.52
N ALA A 67 -14.56 7.22 5.54
CA ALA A 67 -13.60 8.30 5.75
C ALA A 67 -13.69 9.38 4.66
N PHE A 68 -13.82 8.96 3.40
CA PHE A 68 -14.00 9.86 2.26
C PHE A 68 -15.26 10.72 2.43
N LYS A 69 -16.42 10.11 2.72
CA LYS A 69 -17.67 10.85 2.94
C LYS A 69 -17.53 11.85 4.08
N ALA A 70 -16.92 11.47 5.20
CA ALA A 70 -16.74 12.37 6.34
C ALA A 70 -15.80 13.55 6.02
N LYS A 71 -14.72 13.32 5.25
CA LYS A 71 -13.76 14.36 4.87
C LYS A 71 -14.34 15.37 3.88
N PHE A 72 -15.19 14.92 2.96
CA PHE A 72 -15.73 15.73 1.88
C PHE A 72 -17.22 16.09 2.03
N GLN A 73 -17.85 15.74 3.15
CA GLN A 73 -19.23 16.14 3.43
C GLN A 73 -19.32 17.67 3.57
N GLY A 74 -20.11 18.29 2.70
CA GLY A 74 -20.31 19.74 2.67
C GLY A 74 -19.37 20.52 1.74
N MET A 75 -18.55 19.82 0.94
CA MET A 75 -17.83 20.38 -0.20
C MET A 75 -18.64 20.26 -1.48
#